data_AF-X1DU97-F1
#
_entry.id   AF-X1DU97-F1
#
_cell.length_a   1.000
_cell.length_b   1.000
_cell.length_c   1.000
_cell.angle_alpha   90.00
_cell.angle_beta   90.00
_cell.angle_gamma   90.00
#
_symmetry.space_group_name_H-M   'P 1'
#
loop_
_entity.id
_entity.type
_entity.pdbx_description
1 polymer ?
#
loop_
_entity_poly.entity_id
_entity_poly.type
_entity_poly.pdbx_seq_one_letter_code
_entity_poly.pdbx_strand_id
1 'polypeptide(L)'
;DEENKSEIKTKIAEAWEEIYKAQCNDSYWHGLFGGVYLQFLRFSVYAHLINAENIIDSLNSEFYSIANKYISITPIDFNKDSKMDVIIESNILNLYINPSDGGTIFELDYKPKSYNLLNTLTRWPEAYHDNEDDEIDKDEVMVDRYKKSMLRIRFFQNDISIEQLETDQYYEFGTFTDGEFKVIRNEKDGKSAILELE
;
A
#
# COMPACT_ATOMS: atom_id res chain seq x y z
N ASP A 1 -36.93 2.52 12.15
CA ASP A 1 -36.89 1.68 13.36
C ASP A 1 -35.80 2.12 14.31
N GLU A 2 -36.09 2.13 15.61
CA GLU A 2 -35.08 2.42 16.65
C GLU A 2 -34.06 1.28 16.80
N GLU A 3 -34.48 0.04 16.55
CA GLU A 3 -33.63 -1.16 16.56
C GLU A 3 -32.50 -1.07 15.53
N ASN A 4 -32.84 -0.73 14.29
CA ASN A 4 -31.86 -0.52 13.21
C ASN A 4 -30.87 0.63 13.56
N LYS A 5 -31.35 1.72 14.16
CA LYS A 5 -30.47 2.80 14.64
C LYS A 5 -29.50 2.36 15.74
N SER A 6 -29.90 1.42 16.60
CA SER A 6 -29.03 0.87 17.63
C SER A 6 -27.96 -0.03 17.00
N GLU A 7 -28.34 -0.89 16.05
CA GLU A 7 -27.41 -1.78 15.35
C GLU A 7 -26.33 -1.01 14.58
N ILE A 8 -26.71 0.04 13.85
CA ILE A 8 -25.76 0.93 13.14
C ILE A 8 -24.75 1.52 14.12
N LYS A 9 -25.21 2.02 15.27
CA LYS A 9 -24.32 2.61 16.28
C LYS A 9 -23.33 1.59 16.82
N THR A 10 -23.77 0.35 17.02
CA THR A 10 -22.90 -0.76 17.43
C THR A 10 -21.83 -1.03 16.38
N LYS A 11 -22.21 -1.23 15.10
CA LYS A 11 -21.24 -1.46 14.01
C LYS A 11 -20.26 -0.28 13.84
N ILE A 12 -20.71 0.95 13.97
CA ILE A 12 -19.81 2.13 13.95
C ILE A 12 -18.82 2.08 15.12
N ALA A 13 -19.27 1.71 16.32
CA ALA A 13 -18.38 1.58 17.47
C ALA A 13 -17.35 0.45 17.27
N GLU A 14 -17.76 -0.68 16.70
CA GLU A 14 -16.87 -1.79 16.34
C GLU A 14 -15.81 -1.36 15.29
N ALA A 15 -16.22 -0.60 14.27
CA ALA A 15 -15.28 -0.04 13.28
C ALA A 15 -14.24 0.88 13.95
N TRP A 16 -14.67 1.73 14.88
CA TRP A 16 -13.74 2.57 15.66
C TRP A 16 -12.81 1.75 16.56
N GLU A 17 -13.29 0.65 17.15
CA GLU A 17 -12.45 -0.25 17.94
C GLU A 17 -11.32 -0.84 17.11
N GLU A 18 -11.60 -1.25 15.87
CA GLU A 18 -10.58 -1.71 14.93
C GLU A 18 -9.58 -0.59 14.60
N ILE A 19 -10.04 0.65 14.37
CA ILE A 19 -9.13 1.80 14.18
C ILE A 19 -8.23 2.00 15.41
N TYR A 20 -8.76 1.90 16.64
CA TYR A 20 -7.94 2.05 17.85
C TYR A 20 -6.89 0.94 17.99
N LYS A 21 -7.21 -0.30 17.59
CA LYS A 21 -6.22 -1.39 17.55
C LYS A 21 -5.11 -1.14 16.53
N ALA A 22 -5.46 -0.55 15.38
CA ALA A 22 -4.49 -0.18 14.36
C ALA A 22 -3.50 0.91 14.82
N GLN A 23 -3.87 1.75 15.79
CA GLN A 23 -3.03 2.85 16.29
C GLN A 23 -1.89 2.42 17.23
N CYS A 24 -1.57 1.12 17.31
CA CYS A 24 -0.44 0.62 18.07
C CYS A 24 0.88 1.17 17.52
N ASN A 25 1.53 2.06 18.32
CA ASN A 25 2.68 2.86 17.90
C ASN A 25 3.85 2.04 17.33
N ASP A 26 4.13 0.84 17.85
CA ASP A 26 5.33 0.05 17.56
C ASP A 26 5.56 -0.19 16.06
N SER A 27 4.49 -0.30 15.27
CA SER A 27 4.56 -0.55 13.83
C SER A 27 4.91 0.67 12.99
N TYR A 28 4.88 1.87 13.57
CA TYR A 28 4.96 3.14 12.84
C TYR A 28 6.33 3.80 12.88
N TRP A 29 7.28 3.24 13.63
CA TRP A 29 8.62 3.79 13.75
C TRP A 29 9.66 2.70 14.00
N HIS A 30 10.92 3.06 13.84
CA HIS A 30 12.07 2.23 14.18
C HIS A 30 13.01 3.00 15.11
N GLY A 31 13.67 2.27 16.01
CA GLY A 31 14.66 2.79 16.93
C GLY A 31 15.54 1.64 17.40
N LEU A 32 15.69 1.44 18.71
CA LEU A 32 16.46 0.29 19.23
C LEU A 32 15.76 -1.05 18.99
N PHE A 33 14.43 -1.06 18.92
CA PHE A 33 13.63 -2.26 18.67
C PHE A 33 13.20 -2.34 17.21
N GLY A 34 12.90 -3.55 16.73
CA GLY A 34 12.55 -3.78 15.33
C GLY A 34 11.42 -2.89 14.82
N GLY A 35 10.35 -2.69 15.61
CA GLY A 35 9.28 -1.75 15.29
C GLY A 35 8.68 -1.98 13.90
N VAL A 36 8.67 -0.94 13.06
CA VAL A 36 8.20 -1.03 11.66
C VAL A 36 8.89 -2.14 10.87
N TYR A 37 10.12 -2.58 11.19
CA TYR A 37 10.76 -3.70 10.48
C TYR A 37 10.10 -5.06 10.74
N LEU A 38 9.40 -5.23 11.87
CA LEU A 38 8.74 -6.48 12.23
C LEU A 38 7.43 -6.66 11.44
N GLN A 39 7.46 -7.56 10.45
CA GLN A 39 6.33 -7.76 9.53
C GLN A 39 5.01 -8.07 10.23
N PHE A 40 5.03 -8.87 11.31
CA PHE A 40 3.81 -9.25 12.02
C PHE A 40 3.13 -8.05 12.71
N LEU A 41 3.89 -7.05 13.15
CA LEU A 41 3.34 -5.82 13.72
C LEU A 41 2.59 -5.03 12.65
N ARG A 42 3.26 -4.78 11.50
CA ARG A 42 2.62 -4.12 10.36
C ARG A 42 1.40 -4.89 9.85
N PHE A 43 1.48 -6.21 9.79
CA PHE A 43 0.35 -7.06 9.40
C PHE A 43 -0.86 -6.84 10.32
N SER A 44 -0.65 -6.77 11.63
CA SER A 44 -1.74 -6.49 12.58
C SER A 44 -2.39 -5.13 12.32
N VAL A 45 -1.60 -4.09 12.03
CA VAL A 45 -2.12 -2.75 11.71
C VAL A 45 -3.00 -2.79 10.47
N TYR A 46 -2.50 -3.33 9.35
CA TYR A 46 -3.28 -3.44 8.12
C TYR A 46 -4.56 -4.26 8.31
N ALA A 47 -4.48 -5.39 9.02
CA ALA A 47 -5.65 -6.22 9.28
C ALA A 47 -6.77 -5.46 10.00
N HIS A 48 -6.42 -4.64 11.01
CA HIS A 48 -7.39 -3.83 11.73
C HIS A 48 -7.95 -2.67 10.89
N LEU A 49 -7.11 -1.99 10.09
CA LEU A 49 -7.60 -0.95 9.16
C LEU A 49 -8.61 -1.52 8.15
N ILE A 50 -8.29 -2.67 7.54
CA ILE A 50 -9.16 -3.31 6.55
C ILE A 50 -10.44 -3.87 7.21
N ASN A 51 -10.37 -4.36 8.45
CA ASN A 51 -11.56 -4.78 9.20
C ASN A 51 -12.51 -3.61 9.45
N ALA A 52 -11.99 -2.46 9.87
CA ALA A 52 -12.80 -1.25 10.08
C ALA A 52 -13.55 -0.88 8.79
N GLU A 53 -12.85 -0.91 7.65
CA GLU A 53 -13.44 -0.64 6.35
C GLU A 53 -14.51 -1.67 5.96
N ASN A 54 -14.26 -2.97 6.15
CA ASN A 54 -15.26 -4.03 5.92
C ASN A 54 -16.55 -3.83 6.72
N ILE A 55 -16.45 -3.34 7.96
CA ILE A 55 -17.62 -3.05 8.80
C ILE A 55 -18.40 -1.88 8.19
N ILE A 56 -17.73 -0.80 7.79
CA ILE A 56 -18.37 0.37 7.15
C ILE A 56 -19.01 0.01 5.80
N ASP A 57 -18.37 -0.85 5.01
CA ASP A 57 -18.93 -1.35 3.76
C ASP A 57 -20.20 -2.17 3.94
N SER A 58 -20.25 -2.97 5.01
CA SER A 58 -21.44 -3.74 5.35
C SER A 58 -22.63 -2.82 5.62
N LEU A 59 -22.40 -1.70 6.30
CA LEU A 59 -23.40 -0.65 6.53
C LEU A 59 -23.79 0.04 5.23
N ASN A 60 -22.82 0.43 4.40
CA ASN A 60 -23.09 1.12 3.13
C ASN A 60 -23.96 0.29 2.18
N SER A 61 -23.75 -1.03 2.16
CA SER A 61 -24.55 -1.98 1.35
C SER A 61 -26.01 -2.07 1.83
N GLU A 62 -26.28 -1.77 3.09
CA GLU A 62 -27.64 -1.72 3.67
C GLU A 62 -28.35 -0.38 3.35
N PHE A 63 -27.64 0.74 3.33
CA PHE A 63 -28.23 2.08 3.14
C PHE A 63 -28.33 2.52 1.68
N TYR A 64 -27.27 2.25 0.92
CA TYR A 64 -27.23 2.59 -0.47
C TYR A 64 -27.51 1.31 -1.23
N SER A 65 -28.47 1.30 -2.16
CA SER A 65 -28.68 0.19 -3.10
C SER A 65 -27.50 0.00 -4.09
N ILE A 66 -26.30 0.39 -3.66
CA ILE A 66 -25.02 0.01 -4.20
C ILE A 66 -24.87 -1.48 -3.85
N ALA A 67 -25.52 -2.33 -4.62
CA ALA A 67 -25.34 -3.78 -4.54
C ALA A 67 -23.85 -4.11 -4.45
N ASN A 68 -23.43 -4.99 -3.52
CA ASN A 68 -22.13 -5.67 -3.24
C ASN A 68 -21.05 -5.74 -4.37
N LYS A 69 -20.89 -4.67 -5.12
CA LYS A 69 -20.25 -4.50 -6.44
C LYS A 69 -19.97 -3.01 -6.63
N TYR A 70 -19.67 -2.31 -5.54
CA TYR A 70 -19.24 -0.94 -5.64
C TYR A 70 -17.79 -0.95 -6.11
N ILE A 71 -17.50 0.02 -6.97
CA ILE A 71 -16.15 0.42 -7.27
C ILE A 71 -16.15 1.94 -7.09
N SER A 72 -15.23 2.45 -6.29
CA SER A 72 -14.95 3.86 -6.15
C SER A 72 -13.61 4.15 -6.79
N ILE A 73 -13.46 5.32 -7.42
CA ILE A 73 -12.16 5.79 -7.89
C ILE A 73 -12.01 7.23 -7.41
N THR A 74 -11.04 7.44 -6.52
CA THR A 74 -10.85 8.69 -5.80
C THR A 74 -9.45 9.21 -6.07
N PRO A 75 -9.30 10.31 -6.84
CA PRO A 75 -8.07 11.07 -6.90
C PRO A 75 -7.86 11.80 -5.56
N ILE A 76 -6.73 11.57 -4.89
CA ILE A 76 -6.39 12.24 -3.63
C ILE A 76 -4.87 12.32 -3.46
N ASP A 77 -4.38 13.44 -2.93
CA ASP A 77 -3.02 13.51 -2.39
C ASP A 77 -2.98 12.74 -1.07
N PHE A 78 -2.63 11.45 -1.13
CA PHE A 78 -2.74 10.52 0.00
C PHE A 78 -1.63 10.75 1.02
N ASN A 79 -0.39 10.85 0.54
CA ASN A 79 0.81 10.98 1.37
C ASN A 79 1.19 12.44 1.71
N LYS A 80 0.45 13.43 1.19
CA LYS A 80 0.67 14.88 1.41
C LYS A 80 1.93 15.43 0.74
N ASP A 81 2.31 14.89 -0.42
CA ASP A 81 3.45 15.35 -1.22
C ASP A 81 3.08 16.32 -2.36
N SER A 82 1.82 16.79 -2.41
CA SER A 82 1.26 17.64 -3.48
C SER A 82 1.13 16.98 -4.85
N LYS A 83 1.26 15.66 -4.93
CA LYS A 83 0.96 14.86 -6.12
C LYS A 83 -0.30 14.04 -5.87
N MET A 84 -1.06 13.80 -6.94
CA MET A 84 -2.34 13.10 -6.83
C MET A 84 -2.12 11.60 -7.01
N ASP A 85 -2.46 10.81 -5.98
CA ASP A 85 -2.62 9.37 -6.08
C ASP A 85 -4.04 9.03 -6.58
N VAL A 86 -4.21 7.80 -7.04
CA VAL A 86 -5.52 7.26 -7.44
C VAL A 86 -5.82 6.05 -6.57
N ILE A 87 -6.86 6.16 -5.75
CA ILE A 87 -7.33 5.04 -4.91
C ILE A 87 -8.55 4.43 -5.59
N ILE A 88 -8.49 3.13 -5.85
CA ILE A 88 -9.60 2.33 -6.37
C ILE A 88 -10.07 1.39 -5.26
N GLU A 89 -11.28 1.60 -4.76
CA GLU A 89 -11.85 0.79 -3.69
C GLU A 89 -12.98 -0.08 -4.24
N SER A 90 -13.11 -1.29 -3.71
CA SER A 90 -14.21 -2.19 -4.04
C SER A 90 -14.56 -3.07 -2.85
N ASN A 91 -15.57 -3.93 -3.03
CA ASN A 91 -15.96 -4.91 -2.00
C ASN A 91 -14.96 -6.08 -1.84
N ILE A 92 -13.89 -6.15 -2.66
CA ILE A 92 -12.89 -7.24 -2.63
C ILE A 92 -11.48 -6.70 -2.46
N LEU A 93 -11.14 -5.65 -3.20
CA LEU A 93 -9.80 -5.08 -3.26
C LEU A 93 -9.81 -3.57 -3.08
N ASN A 94 -8.77 -3.05 -2.43
CA ASN A 94 -8.35 -1.66 -2.57
C ASN A 94 -7.01 -1.60 -3.29
N LEU A 95 -6.89 -0.70 -4.25
CA LEU A 95 -5.65 -0.44 -4.99
C LEU A 95 -5.28 1.02 -4.79
N TYR A 96 -4.03 1.27 -4.41
CA TYR A 96 -3.49 2.61 -4.30
C TYR A 96 -2.38 2.77 -5.31
N ILE A 97 -2.60 3.69 -6.24
CA ILE A 97 -1.75 3.87 -7.41
C ILE A 97 -1.09 5.24 -7.30
N ASN A 98 0.22 5.30 -7.52
CA ASN A 98 0.98 6.54 -7.56
C ASN A 98 1.46 6.80 -9.00
N PRO A 99 0.72 7.63 -9.78
CA PRO A 99 1.13 8.02 -11.13
C PRO A 99 2.50 8.69 -11.16
N SER A 100 2.86 9.44 -10.12
CA SER A 100 4.12 10.18 -10.04
C SER A 100 5.35 9.36 -9.62
N ASP A 101 5.18 8.06 -9.32
CA ASP A 101 6.25 7.11 -9.00
C ASP A 101 6.11 5.85 -9.87
N GLY A 102 6.37 6.03 -11.16
CA GLY A 102 6.40 4.96 -12.16
C GLY A 102 5.03 4.36 -12.48
N GLY A 103 3.93 5.03 -12.13
CA GLY A 103 2.58 4.49 -12.30
C GLY A 103 2.32 3.24 -11.47
N THR A 104 3.02 3.09 -10.34
CA THR A 104 3.04 1.84 -9.59
C THR A 104 1.86 1.70 -8.63
N ILE A 105 1.53 0.46 -8.27
CA ILE A 105 0.59 0.17 -7.18
C ILE A 105 1.43 0.05 -5.91
N PHE A 106 1.28 0.98 -4.97
CA PHE A 106 2.04 0.97 -3.72
C PHE A 106 1.31 0.29 -2.57
N GLU A 107 0.00 0.08 -2.69
CA GLU A 107 -0.81 -0.63 -1.71
C GLU A 107 -1.89 -1.47 -2.39
N LEU A 108 -2.07 -2.71 -1.91
CA LEU A 108 -3.07 -3.65 -2.42
C LEU A 108 -3.68 -4.43 -1.26
N ASP A 109 -4.89 -4.06 -0.87
CA ASP A 109 -5.62 -4.75 0.18
C ASP A 109 -6.51 -5.84 -0.40
N TYR A 110 -6.49 -7.01 0.21
CA TYR A 110 -7.46 -8.08 -0.01
C TYR A 110 -8.42 -8.18 1.18
N LYS A 111 -9.57 -7.53 1.02
CA LYS A 111 -10.57 -7.32 2.07
C LYS A 111 -11.15 -8.61 2.66
N PRO A 112 -11.45 -9.68 1.88
CA PRO A 112 -11.95 -10.95 2.44
C PRO A 112 -11.02 -11.65 3.42
N LYS A 113 -9.74 -11.26 3.50
CA LYS A 113 -8.75 -11.81 4.44
C LYS A 113 -8.07 -10.75 5.29
N SER A 114 -8.50 -9.49 5.17
CA SER A 114 -7.89 -8.35 5.87
C SER A 114 -6.37 -8.36 5.71
N TYR A 115 -5.91 -8.53 4.49
CA TYR A 115 -4.50 -8.76 4.18
C TYR A 115 -4.01 -7.76 3.14
N ASN A 116 -3.00 -6.99 3.49
CA ASN A 116 -2.29 -6.14 2.53
C ASN A 116 -1.19 -6.94 1.83
N LEU A 117 -1.35 -7.17 0.53
CA LEU A 117 -0.45 -7.97 -0.31
C LEU A 117 0.89 -7.30 -0.58
N LEU A 118 0.99 -5.99 -0.35
CA LEU A 118 2.19 -5.19 -0.55
C LEU A 118 2.83 -4.71 0.75
N ASN A 119 2.50 -5.35 1.88
CA ASN A 119 3.09 -5.10 3.20
C ASN A 119 4.55 -5.58 3.29
N THR A 120 5.37 -4.97 2.45
CA THR A 120 6.79 -5.19 2.27
C THR A 120 7.54 -3.92 2.68
N LEU A 121 8.86 -4.02 2.82
CA LEU A 121 9.71 -2.87 3.05
C LEU A 121 10.77 -2.77 1.97
N THR A 122 11.09 -1.54 1.63
CA THR A 122 12.23 -1.20 0.78
C THR A 122 13.49 -1.31 1.61
N ARG A 123 14.55 -1.93 1.07
CA ARG A 123 15.84 -1.99 1.75
C ARG A 123 16.44 -0.60 1.76
N TRP A 124 16.59 -0.02 2.95
CA TRP A 124 16.96 1.37 3.16
C TRP A 124 18.22 1.45 4.05
N PRO A 125 19.15 2.38 3.79
CA PRO A 125 20.32 2.55 4.64
C PRO A 125 19.90 3.17 5.98
N GLU A 126 20.34 2.56 7.08
CA GLU A 126 20.14 3.06 8.44
C GLU A 126 21.46 3.59 9.00
N ALA A 127 21.40 4.58 9.88
CA ALA A 127 22.59 5.28 10.37
C ALA A 127 23.62 4.36 11.06
N TYR A 128 23.15 3.26 11.66
CA TYR A 128 24.00 2.28 12.34
C TYR A 128 24.64 1.26 11.38
N HIS A 129 24.31 1.26 10.08
CA HIS A 129 25.04 0.41 9.12
C HIS A 129 26.44 0.94 8.80
N ASP A 130 26.72 2.22 9.05
CA ASP A 130 27.99 2.87 8.69
C ASP A 130 29.04 2.88 9.81
N ASN A 131 28.73 2.33 10.99
CA ASN A 131 29.64 2.32 12.13
C ASN A 131 30.83 1.38 11.91
N GLU A 132 32.05 1.90 12.02
CA GLU A 132 33.29 1.11 11.89
C GLU A 132 33.49 0.11 13.05
N ASP A 133 32.81 0.31 14.17
CA ASP A 133 32.86 -0.56 15.35
C ASP A 133 31.90 -1.77 15.26
N ASP A 134 30.95 -1.75 14.32
CA ASP A 134 29.99 -2.85 14.14
C ASP A 134 30.58 -3.89 13.18
N GLU A 135 30.50 -5.19 13.53
CA GLU A 135 30.94 -6.32 12.68
C GLU A 135 30.01 -6.56 11.47
N ILE A 136 29.39 -5.52 10.93
CA ILE A 136 28.53 -5.62 9.75
C ILE A 136 29.43 -5.52 8.52
N ASP A 137 29.49 -6.60 7.75
CA ASP A 137 30.12 -6.56 6.43
C ASP A 137 29.32 -5.61 5.53
N LYS A 138 29.94 -4.51 5.11
CA LYS A 138 29.31 -3.51 4.25
C LYS A 138 28.90 -4.09 2.90
N ASP A 139 29.56 -5.16 2.46
CA ASP A 139 29.22 -5.87 1.24
C ASP A 139 27.93 -6.72 1.39
N GLU A 140 27.44 -6.96 2.61
CA GLU A 140 26.17 -7.64 2.88
C GLU A 140 24.95 -6.68 2.95
N VAL A 141 25.17 -5.37 3.12
CA VAL A 141 24.09 -4.39 3.24
C VAL A 141 23.58 -3.97 1.86
N MET A 142 22.52 -4.62 1.41
CA MET A 142 21.85 -4.27 0.16
C MET A 142 20.87 -3.12 0.37
N VAL A 143 20.87 -2.13 -0.55
CA VAL A 143 19.95 -0.99 -0.55
C VAL A 143 19.22 -0.95 -1.90
N ASP A 144 17.91 -0.74 -1.87
CA ASP A 144 17.11 -0.55 -3.08
C ASP A 144 17.17 0.92 -3.54
N ARG A 145 17.29 1.15 -4.85
CA ARG A 145 17.20 2.50 -5.45
C ARG A 145 15.77 3.01 -5.54
N TYR A 146 14.80 2.10 -5.56
CA TYR A 146 13.38 2.41 -5.77
C TYR A 146 12.52 1.75 -4.70
N LYS A 147 11.40 2.39 -4.36
CA LYS A 147 10.41 1.81 -3.45
C LYS A 147 9.90 0.47 -3.98
N LYS A 148 9.78 -0.51 -3.09
CA LYS A 148 9.10 -1.77 -3.41
C LYS A 148 7.60 -1.51 -3.58
N SER A 149 7.16 -1.56 -4.82
CA SER A 149 5.77 -1.45 -5.24
C SER A 149 5.49 -2.47 -6.35
N MET A 150 4.22 -2.71 -6.65
CA MET A 150 3.82 -3.63 -7.70
C MET A 150 3.77 -2.93 -9.06
N LEU A 151 4.03 -3.71 -10.12
CA LEU A 151 4.00 -3.29 -11.52
C LEU A 151 5.02 -2.21 -11.91
N ARG A 152 6.11 -2.06 -11.16
CA ARG A 152 7.21 -1.17 -11.57
C ARG A 152 7.90 -1.68 -12.82
N ILE A 153 7.90 -0.87 -13.87
CA ILE A 153 8.51 -1.17 -15.16
C ILE A 153 10.02 -0.93 -15.06
N ARG A 154 10.82 -1.89 -15.53
CA ARG A 154 12.29 -1.84 -15.54
C ARG A 154 12.82 -2.30 -16.90
N PHE A 155 13.89 -1.69 -17.38
CA PHE A 155 14.60 -2.03 -18.61
C PHE A 155 16.09 -2.20 -18.31
N PHE A 156 16.59 -3.41 -18.52
CA PHE A 156 17.99 -3.76 -18.31
C PHE A 156 18.50 -4.66 -19.44
N GLN A 157 19.82 -4.80 -19.56
CA GLN A 157 20.41 -5.68 -20.57
C GLN A 157 20.12 -7.16 -20.27
N ASN A 158 20.09 -7.97 -21.32
CA ASN A 158 19.76 -9.40 -21.22
C ASN A 158 20.89 -10.25 -20.58
N ASP A 159 22.09 -9.70 -20.46
CA ASP A 159 23.26 -10.35 -19.84
C ASP A 159 23.44 -9.97 -18.36
N ILE A 160 22.47 -9.26 -17.76
CA ILE A 160 22.47 -8.96 -16.34
C ILE A 160 22.47 -10.24 -15.49
N SER A 161 23.28 -10.27 -14.43
CA SER A 161 23.27 -11.40 -13.50
C SER A 161 22.11 -11.30 -12.50
N ILE A 162 21.72 -12.44 -11.92
CA ILE A 162 20.73 -12.47 -10.83
C ILE A 162 21.25 -11.68 -9.62
N GLU A 163 22.53 -11.77 -9.32
CA GLU A 163 23.19 -11.04 -8.22
C GLU A 163 23.08 -9.52 -8.40
N GLN A 164 23.26 -9.01 -9.62
CA GLN A 164 23.08 -7.58 -9.94
C GLN A 164 21.63 -7.13 -9.76
N LEU A 165 20.66 -7.98 -10.09
CA LEU A 165 19.24 -7.70 -9.85
C LEU A 165 18.90 -7.76 -8.35
N GLU A 166 19.42 -8.76 -7.64
CA GLU A 166 19.18 -8.96 -6.21
C GLU A 166 19.76 -7.81 -5.38
N THR A 167 20.95 -7.33 -5.70
CA THR A 167 21.60 -6.19 -5.03
C THR A 167 21.15 -4.83 -5.54
N ASP A 168 20.29 -4.79 -6.56
CA ASP A 168 19.88 -3.58 -7.31
C ASP A 168 21.07 -2.78 -7.89
N GLN A 169 22.20 -3.46 -8.16
CA GLN A 169 23.44 -2.92 -8.72
C GLN A 169 23.53 -3.19 -10.23
N TYR A 170 22.69 -2.49 -10.99
CA TYR A 170 22.69 -2.57 -12.45
C TYR A 170 22.33 -1.26 -13.13
N TYR A 171 22.66 -1.13 -14.41
CA TYR A 171 22.27 0.04 -15.18
C TYR A 171 20.81 -0.07 -15.65
N GLU A 172 19.96 0.83 -15.15
CA GLU A 172 18.57 0.97 -15.57
C GLU A 172 18.50 1.84 -16.84
N PHE A 173 18.02 1.27 -17.95
CA PHE A 173 17.95 1.94 -19.25
C PHE A 173 16.62 2.67 -19.46
N GLY A 174 15.60 2.37 -18.66
CA GLY A 174 14.30 3.01 -18.72
C GLY A 174 14.25 4.33 -17.96
N THR A 175 13.37 5.22 -18.39
CA THR A 175 13.02 6.45 -17.65
C THR A 175 11.67 6.33 -16.94
N PHE A 176 11.05 5.15 -16.98
CA PHE A 176 9.73 4.89 -16.42
C PHE A 176 9.79 4.47 -14.96
N THR A 177 10.94 4.02 -14.48
CA THR A 177 11.08 3.36 -13.19
C THR A 177 10.60 4.25 -12.06
N ASP A 178 11.00 5.52 -12.04
CA ASP A 178 10.55 6.59 -11.13
C ASP A 178 9.93 7.77 -11.89
N GLY A 179 9.54 7.52 -13.15
CA GLY A 179 8.95 8.54 -14.03
C GLY A 179 7.55 8.94 -13.61
N GLU A 180 7.13 10.13 -14.04
CA GLU A 180 5.76 10.59 -13.83
C GLU A 180 4.86 10.19 -15.00
N PHE A 181 3.76 9.53 -14.68
CA PHE A 181 2.69 9.19 -15.61
C PHE A 181 1.51 10.14 -15.42
N LYS A 182 0.81 10.42 -16.51
CA LYS A 182 -0.45 11.19 -16.51
C LYS A 182 -1.63 10.25 -16.57
N VAL A 183 -2.61 10.48 -15.70
CA VAL A 183 -3.91 9.80 -15.78
C VAL A 183 -4.69 10.40 -16.95
N ILE A 184 -4.82 9.66 -18.06
CA ILE A 184 -5.54 10.10 -19.26
C ILE A 184 -6.97 9.57 -19.32
N ARG A 185 -7.24 8.46 -18.62
CA ARG A 185 -8.59 7.88 -18.50
C ARG A 185 -8.81 7.35 -17.10
N ASN A 186 -9.97 7.66 -16.55
CA ASN A 186 -10.43 7.15 -15.27
C ASN A 186 -11.94 6.92 -15.38
N GLU A 187 -12.31 5.68 -15.70
CA GLU A 187 -13.69 5.31 -15.97
C GLU A 187 -14.12 4.11 -15.14
N LYS A 188 -15.41 4.10 -14.80
CA LYS A 188 -16.09 2.97 -14.17
C LYS A 188 -17.24 2.53 -15.06
N ASP A 189 -17.24 1.25 -15.44
CA ASP A 189 -18.37 0.60 -16.10
C ASP A 189 -18.88 -0.57 -15.26
N GLY A 190 -20.01 -0.35 -14.58
CA GLY A 190 -20.69 -1.36 -13.76
C GLY A 190 -19.77 -1.99 -12.70
N LYS A 191 -19.16 -3.13 -13.06
CA LYS A 191 -18.28 -3.95 -12.20
C LYS A 191 -16.79 -3.85 -12.57
N SER A 192 -16.41 -2.89 -13.41
CA SER A 192 -15.02 -2.69 -13.83
C SER A 192 -14.60 -1.24 -13.66
N ALA A 193 -13.32 -1.04 -13.33
CA ALA A 193 -12.65 0.25 -13.38
C ALA A 193 -11.53 0.17 -14.42
N ILE A 194 -11.37 1.22 -15.20
CA ILE A 194 -10.28 1.38 -16.17
C ILE A 194 -9.54 2.65 -15.79
N LEU A 195 -8.26 2.47 -15.45
CA LEU A 195 -7.30 3.56 -15.29
C LEU A 195 -6.26 3.44 -16.42
N GLU A 196 -6.06 4.52 -17.15
CA GLU A 196 -5.08 4.58 -18.24
C GLU A 196 -4.04 5.67 -17.92
N LEU A 197 -2.76 5.28 -18.01
CA LEU A 197 -1.60 6.08 -17.68
C LEU A 197 -0.75 6.28 -18.95
N GLU A 198 -0.34 7.53 -19.22
CA GLU A 198 0.57 7.92 -20.32
C GLU A 198 1.85 8.59 -19.79
#